data_AF-A0A9W4QQX7-F1
#
_entry.id   AF-A0A9W4QQX7-F1
#
_cell.length_a   1.000
_cell.length_b   1.000
_cell.length_c   1.000
_cell.angle_alpha   90.00
_cell.angle_beta   90.00
_cell.angle_gamma   90.00
#
_symmetry.space_group_name_H-M   'P 1'
#
loop_
_entity.id
_entity.type
_entity.pdbx_description
1 polymer ?
#
loop_
_entity_poly.entity_id
_entity_poly.type
_entity_poly.pdbx_seq_one_letter_code
_entity_poly.pdbx_strand_id
1 'polypeptide(L)'
;MFKLNKTLHKWLSLFVGLQLLIWLITGLYFNLMDHKKGAGNANLRTVVHRAKVPHTSLIPLQSLAIKPAQSIKLLWILGQPYYQIIEQAGAHRYQTKVVYLLDAQTGTPAPLNETLARTIALKSFKEAVNITEARLLEPPIAALPKEQNPLWQVILNDANNTHIYIEHSSGQVIAHVNDDRRLRDLAFKLHFMDYMNTGGFNHWLIIIFAITTLVLSLTGATWLIERFKAGQLSLIFKHHKKSVTVTELTSQQTHTLALETKSSLFDGLIASGIQLPSSCGGGGTCGLCKVRCKSVVNATSADKARLSDAKLEQGYRLACEHNAGEVTDIEVRAKLIRCDD
;
A
#
# COMPACT_ATOMS: atom_id res chain seq x y z
N MET A 1 -24.90 9.70 -19.38
CA MET A 1 -24.04 8.56 -18.96
C MET A 1 -22.55 8.74 -19.28
N PHE A 2 -22.16 9.01 -20.52
CA PHE A 2 -20.74 9.05 -20.94
C PHE A 2 -19.83 10.07 -20.22
N LYS A 3 -20.29 11.33 -20.06
CA LYS A 3 -19.52 12.36 -19.34
C LYS A 3 -19.30 11.99 -17.87
N LEU A 4 -20.30 11.39 -17.23
CA LEU A 4 -20.23 10.95 -15.83
C LEU A 4 -19.21 9.81 -15.67
N ASN A 5 -19.17 8.86 -16.61
CA ASN A 5 -18.21 7.75 -16.62
C ASN A 5 -16.75 8.25 -16.70
N LYS A 6 -16.44 9.20 -17.60
CA LYS A 6 -15.07 9.72 -17.74
C LYS A 6 -14.60 10.52 -16.52
N THR A 7 -15.46 11.36 -15.95
CA THR A 7 -15.12 12.13 -14.74
C THR A 7 -14.94 11.20 -13.54
N LEU A 8 -15.84 10.22 -13.37
CA LEU A 8 -15.72 9.20 -12.33
C LEU A 8 -14.42 8.42 -12.47
N HIS A 9 -14.13 7.87 -13.66
CA HIS A 9 -12.90 7.12 -13.94
C HIS A 9 -11.64 7.95 -13.62
N LYS A 10 -11.60 9.22 -14.02
CA LYS A 10 -10.47 10.12 -13.73
C LYS A 10 -10.21 10.25 -12.23
N TRP A 11 -11.24 10.54 -11.44
CA TRP A 11 -11.08 10.74 -10.00
C TRP A 11 -10.82 9.45 -9.24
N LEU A 12 -11.49 8.35 -9.64
CA LEU A 12 -11.19 7.03 -9.09
C LEU A 12 -9.76 6.61 -9.41
N SER A 13 -9.26 6.90 -10.61
CA SER A 13 -7.88 6.60 -11.01
C SER A 13 -6.87 7.36 -10.16
N LEU A 14 -7.13 8.63 -9.82
CA LEU A 14 -6.26 9.39 -8.93
C LEU A 14 -6.23 8.78 -7.51
N PHE A 15 -7.40 8.51 -6.95
CA PHE A 15 -7.51 7.93 -5.60
C PHE A 15 -6.87 6.54 -5.51
N VAL A 16 -7.24 5.63 -6.41
CA VAL A 16 -6.70 4.26 -6.46
C VAL A 16 -5.21 4.29 -6.80
N GLY A 17 -4.79 5.12 -7.77
CA GLY A 17 -3.41 5.26 -8.19
C GLY A 17 -2.49 5.73 -7.06
N LEU A 18 -2.93 6.69 -6.24
CA LEU A 18 -2.16 7.15 -5.08
C LEU A 18 -1.96 6.02 -4.06
N GLN A 19 -3.01 5.28 -3.72
CA GLN A 19 -2.90 4.15 -2.80
C GLN A 19 -2.05 3.01 -3.38
N LEU A 20 -2.17 2.71 -4.69
CA LEU A 20 -1.30 1.73 -5.37
C LEU A 20 0.16 2.17 -5.40
N LEU A 21 0.44 3.47 -5.48
CA LEU A 21 1.81 3.99 -5.38
C LEU A 21 2.38 3.75 -3.98
N ILE A 22 1.60 4.00 -2.92
CA ILE A 22 1.98 3.67 -1.54
C ILE A 22 2.23 2.16 -1.42
N TRP A 23 1.34 1.35 -1.98
CA TRP A 23 1.46 -0.11 -2.01
C TRP A 23 2.75 -0.57 -2.71
N LEU A 24 3.10 0.02 -3.86
CA LEU A 24 4.33 -0.28 -4.60
C LEU A 24 5.59 0.14 -3.82
N ILE A 25 5.61 1.35 -3.25
CA ILE A 25 6.75 1.85 -2.48
C ILE A 25 7.00 0.97 -1.25
N THR A 26 5.93 0.65 -0.50
CA THR A 26 6.02 -0.22 0.69
C THR A 26 6.34 -1.67 0.31
N GLY A 27 5.83 -2.16 -0.81
CA GLY A 27 6.18 -3.47 -1.37
C GLY A 27 7.65 -3.57 -1.76
N LEU A 28 8.20 -2.54 -2.42
CA LEU A 28 9.62 -2.45 -2.73
C LEU A 28 10.46 -2.43 -1.45
N TYR A 29 10.05 -1.65 -0.45
CA TYR A 29 10.69 -1.62 0.86
C TYR A 29 10.79 -3.03 1.48
N PHE A 30 9.73 -3.83 1.46
CA PHE A 30 9.76 -5.19 2.02
C PHE A 30 10.74 -6.12 1.29
N ASN A 31 10.95 -5.91 0.00
CA ASN A 31 11.90 -6.71 -0.78
C ASN A 31 13.36 -6.29 -0.56
N LEU A 32 13.60 -5.04 -0.16
CA LEU A 32 14.95 -4.51 0.07
C LEU A 32 15.40 -4.59 1.53
N MET A 33 14.46 -4.56 2.49
CA MET A 33 14.76 -4.54 3.91
C MET A 33 15.25 -5.91 4.42
N ASP A 34 16.32 -5.90 5.23
CA ASP A 34 16.78 -7.11 5.91
C ASP A 34 15.72 -7.62 6.90
N HIS A 35 15.36 -8.90 6.74
CA HIS A 35 14.30 -9.50 7.53
C HIS A 35 14.60 -9.52 9.05
N LYS A 36 15.86 -9.74 9.45
CA LYS A 36 16.24 -9.78 10.87
C LYS A 36 16.23 -8.39 11.49
N LYS A 37 16.72 -7.38 10.78
CA LYS A 37 16.66 -5.96 11.21
C LYS A 37 15.22 -5.49 11.31
N GLY A 38 14.41 -5.70 10.27
CA GLY A 38 13.00 -5.35 10.28
C GLY A 38 12.23 -6.05 11.41
N ALA A 39 12.61 -7.26 11.80
CA ALA A 39 12.04 -7.95 12.97
C ALA A 39 12.48 -7.42 14.34
N GLY A 40 13.46 -6.52 14.39
CA GLY A 40 14.13 -6.12 15.63
C GLY A 40 15.08 -7.19 16.16
N ASN A 41 15.35 -8.25 15.39
CA ASN A 41 16.07 -9.44 15.84
C ASN A 41 17.56 -9.43 15.48
N ALA A 42 18.07 -8.38 14.83
CA ALA A 42 19.48 -8.30 14.43
C ALA A 42 20.44 -8.50 15.63
N ASN A 43 20.13 -7.85 16.76
CA ASN A 43 20.90 -7.91 18.00
C ASN A 43 20.28 -8.80 19.08
N LEU A 44 19.23 -9.57 18.74
CA LEU A 44 18.61 -10.50 19.67
C LEU A 44 19.54 -11.68 19.96
N ARG A 45 19.70 -11.97 21.25
CA ARG A 45 20.32 -13.16 21.79
C ARG A 45 19.28 -13.89 22.66
N THR A 46 19.13 -15.20 22.44
CA THR A 46 18.22 -15.99 23.26
C THR A 46 18.73 -16.05 24.70
N VAL A 47 17.88 -15.65 25.65
CA VAL A 47 18.16 -15.77 27.09
C VAL A 47 17.89 -17.22 27.50
N VAL A 48 18.91 -17.85 28.10
CA VAL A 48 18.81 -19.23 28.56
C VAL A 48 18.36 -19.26 30.02
N HIS A 49 17.15 -19.79 30.21
CA HIS A 49 16.45 -19.96 31.47
C HIS A 49 16.66 -21.39 31.99
N ARG A 50 17.84 -21.69 32.54
CA ARG A 50 18.21 -23.04 33.02
C ARG A 50 18.64 -23.02 34.47
N ALA A 51 18.45 -24.16 35.15
CA ALA A 51 18.96 -24.39 36.50
C ALA A 51 20.47 -24.16 36.57
N LYS A 52 20.92 -23.48 37.63
CA LYS A 52 22.36 -23.31 37.89
C LYS A 52 22.97 -24.47 38.69
N VAL A 53 22.18 -25.24 39.44
CA VAL A 53 22.70 -26.21 40.41
C VAL A 53 21.84 -27.50 40.41
N PRO A 54 22.44 -28.70 40.54
CA PRO A 54 21.70 -29.98 40.56
C PRO A 54 20.87 -30.24 41.84
N HIS A 55 20.95 -29.40 42.88
CA HIS A 55 20.36 -29.69 44.20
C HIS A 55 19.71 -28.46 44.84
N THR A 56 18.84 -27.77 44.11
CA THR A 56 18.02 -26.71 44.73
C THR A 56 16.87 -27.34 45.50
N SER A 57 16.83 -27.13 46.82
CA SER A 57 15.71 -27.59 47.66
C SER A 57 14.47 -26.78 47.32
N LEU A 58 13.45 -27.44 46.76
CA LEU A 58 12.18 -26.81 46.41
C LEU A 58 11.15 -27.06 47.50
N ILE A 59 10.30 -26.07 47.78
CA ILE A 59 9.18 -26.23 48.70
C ILE A 59 8.11 -27.13 48.06
N PRO A 60 7.63 -28.18 48.76
CA PRO A 60 6.55 -29.01 48.26
C PRO A 60 5.27 -28.20 48.01
N LEU A 61 4.62 -28.43 46.86
CA LEU A 61 3.41 -27.70 46.47
C LEU A 61 2.28 -27.80 47.51
N GLN A 62 2.21 -28.88 48.27
CA GLN A 62 1.22 -29.12 49.32
C GLN A 62 1.34 -28.14 50.50
N SER A 63 2.53 -27.60 50.74
CA SER A 63 2.79 -26.66 51.83
C SER A 63 2.51 -25.20 51.45
N LEU A 64 2.22 -24.94 50.18
CA LEU A 64 1.92 -23.60 49.67
C LEU A 64 0.41 -23.36 49.73
N ALA A 65 0.01 -22.19 50.22
CA ALA A 65 -1.38 -21.72 50.17
C ALA A 65 -1.75 -21.26 48.74
N ILE A 66 -1.98 -22.21 47.84
CA ILE A 66 -2.27 -21.95 46.43
C ILE A 66 -3.80 -21.90 46.22
N LYS A 67 -4.29 -20.82 45.59
CA LYS A 67 -5.67 -20.75 45.11
C LYS A 67 -5.93 -21.82 44.03
N PRO A 68 -7.19 -22.22 43.77
CA PRO A 68 -7.50 -23.10 42.65
C PRO A 68 -6.88 -22.58 41.35
N ALA A 69 -6.03 -23.39 40.73
CA ALA A 69 -5.27 -23.01 39.55
C ALA A 69 -5.56 -23.98 38.40
N GLN A 70 -5.60 -23.46 37.18
CA GLN A 70 -5.71 -24.28 35.97
C GLN A 70 -4.44 -25.11 35.75
N SER A 71 -3.27 -24.54 36.04
CA SER A 71 -2.00 -25.29 36.00
C SER A 71 -0.92 -24.64 36.86
N ILE A 72 0.02 -25.45 37.36
CA ILE A 72 1.21 -25.00 38.08
C ILE A 72 2.43 -25.48 37.30
N LYS A 73 3.38 -24.59 37.02
CA LYS A 73 4.61 -24.89 36.28
C LYS A 73 5.83 -24.47 37.07
N LEU A 74 6.86 -25.32 37.10
CA LEU A 74 8.18 -24.93 37.57
C LEU A 74 8.95 -24.28 36.41
N LEU A 75 9.39 -23.03 36.60
CA LEU A 75 10.19 -22.28 35.65
C LEU A 75 11.51 -21.84 36.27
N TRP A 76 12.51 -21.56 35.44
CA TRP A 76 13.80 -21.05 35.89
C TRP A 76 14.03 -19.66 35.31
N ILE A 77 14.17 -18.62 36.15
CA ILE A 77 14.58 -17.29 35.69
C ILE A 77 16.03 -17.05 36.08
N LEU A 78 16.91 -16.98 35.08
CA LEU A 78 18.35 -16.74 35.25
C LEU A 78 19.05 -17.65 36.29
N GLY A 79 18.57 -18.87 36.46
CA GLY A 79 19.11 -19.86 37.40
C GLY A 79 18.36 -19.97 38.72
N GLN A 80 17.33 -19.14 38.97
CA GLN A 80 16.48 -19.22 40.14
C GLN A 80 15.15 -19.92 39.81
N PRO A 81 14.67 -20.88 40.63
CA PRO A 81 13.43 -21.59 40.38
C PRO A 81 12.21 -20.81 40.90
N TYR A 82 11.16 -20.76 40.09
CA TYR A 82 9.88 -20.15 40.44
C TYR A 82 8.72 -21.09 40.12
N TYR A 83 7.67 -21.03 40.92
CA TYR A 83 6.38 -21.63 40.58
C TYR A 83 5.50 -20.60 39.87
N GLN A 84 5.14 -20.90 38.62
CA GLN A 84 4.08 -20.20 37.89
C GLN A 84 2.74 -20.82 38.26
N ILE A 85 1.87 -20.03 38.87
CA ILE A 85 0.50 -20.43 39.16
C ILE A 85 -0.40 -19.74 38.14
N ILE A 86 -0.99 -20.51 37.23
CA ILE A 86 -1.87 -20.00 36.18
C ILE A 86 -3.30 -20.26 36.63
N GLU A 87 -3.98 -19.19 37.05
CA GLU A 87 -5.40 -19.25 37.48
C GLU A 87 -6.31 -19.29 36.25
N GLN A 88 -6.07 -18.39 35.29
CA GLN A 88 -6.79 -18.31 34.03
C GLN A 88 -5.83 -17.93 32.92
N ALA A 89 -5.96 -18.58 31.76
CA ALA A 89 -5.23 -18.21 30.56
C ALA A 89 -6.12 -18.30 29.31
N GLY A 90 -6.04 -17.28 28.45
CA GLY A 90 -6.61 -17.35 27.10
C GLY A 90 -5.96 -18.43 26.23
N ALA A 91 -6.57 -18.71 25.08
CA ALA A 91 -6.09 -19.68 24.10
C ALA A 91 -4.72 -19.32 23.49
N HIS A 92 -4.40 -18.02 23.41
CA HIS A 92 -3.15 -17.54 22.84
C HIS A 92 -2.29 -16.77 23.86
N ARG A 93 -0.96 -16.80 23.67
CA ARG A 93 0.01 -16.19 24.60
C ARG A 93 -0.28 -14.71 24.90
N TYR A 94 -0.71 -13.95 23.90
CA TYR A 94 -0.91 -12.51 24.01
C TYR A 94 -2.21 -12.12 24.72
N GLN A 95 -3.14 -13.06 24.90
CA GLN A 95 -4.41 -12.83 25.58
C GLN A 95 -4.21 -12.74 27.09
N THR A 96 -5.12 -12.05 27.77
CA THR A 96 -5.07 -11.86 29.22
C THR A 96 -4.89 -13.19 29.96
N LYS A 97 -3.95 -13.20 30.90
CA LYS A 97 -3.74 -14.30 31.84
C LYS A 97 -3.66 -13.76 33.26
N VAL A 98 -4.23 -14.51 34.19
CA VAL A 98 -4.08 -14.28 35.62
C VAL A 98 -3.03 -15.27 36.13
N VAL A 99 -1.83 -14.74 36.39
CA VAL A 99 -0.65 -15.54 36.74
C VAL A 99 0.04 -14.94 37.96
N TYR A 100 0.40 -15.80 38.91
CA TYR A 100 1.20 -15.44 40.08
C TYR A 100 2.52 -16.19 40.05
N LEU A 101 3.59 -15.51 40.45
CA LEU A 101 4.92 -16.08 40.61
C LEU A 101 5.24 -16.21 42.09
N LEU A 102 5.60 -17.43 42.51
CA LEU A 102 6.17 -17.70 43.82
C LEU A 102 7.62 -18.14 43.65
N ASP A 103 8.51 -17.71 44.55
CA ASP A 103 9.84 -18.28 44.65
C ASP A 103 9.71 -19.75 45.08
N ALA A 104 10.33 -20.67 44.34
CA ALA A 104 10.14 -22.10 44.58
C ALA A 104 10.94 -22.63 45.80
N GLN A 105 11.83 -21.83 46.38
CA GLN A 105 12.61 -22.17 47.58
C GLN A 105 12.02 -21.58 48.86
N THR A 106 11.34 -20.43 48.78
CA THR A 106 10.73 -19.78 49.95
C THR A 106 9.21 -19.83 49.96
N GLY A 107 8.58 -20.06 48.81
CA GLY A 107 7.12 -20.09 48.67
C GLY A 107 6.46 -18.72 48.72
N THR A 108 7.25 -17.65 48.81
CA THR A 108 6.75 -16.28 48.91
C THR A 108 6.47 -15.68 47.52
N PRO A 109 5.45 -14.81 47.38
CA PRO A 109 5.22 -14.07 46.14
C PRO A 109 6.47 -13.29 45.70
N ALA A 110 6.92 -13.55 44.48
CA ALA A 110 8.12 -12.98 43.91
C ALA A 110 7.87 -12.58 42.45
N PRO A 111 7.10 -11.49 42.21
CA PRO A 111 6.89 -10.98 40.86
C PRO A 111 8.22 -10.56 40.23
N LEU A 112 8.26 -10.54 38.90
CA LEU A 112 9.44 -10.09 38.18
C LEU A 112 9.69 -8.61 38.50
N ASN A 113 10.75 -8.33 39.26
CA ASN A 113 11.14 -6.97 39.62
C ASN A 113 11.97 -6.28 38.52
N GLU A 114 12.15 -4.97 38.67
CA GLU A 114 12.90 -4.15 37.71
C GLU A 114 14.33 -4.65 37.52
N THR A 115 15.04 -5.00 38.60
CA THR A 115 16.43 -5.48 38.55
C THR A 115 16.57 -6.74 37.69
N LEU A 116 15.65 -7.68 37.85
CA LEU A 116 15.65 -8.93 37.09
C LEU A 116 15.28 -8.67 35.62
N ALA A 117 14.31 -7.79 35.36
CA ALA A 117 13.95 -7.36 34.00
C ALA A 117 15.14 -6.69 33.28
N ARG A 118 15.85 -5.77 33.94
CA ARG A 118 17.09 -5.15 33.42
C ARG A 118 18.14 -6.20 33.09
N THR A 119 18.35 -7.18 33.97
CA THR A 119 19.33 -8.25 33.75
C THR A 119 18.96 -9.15 32.56
N ILE A 120 17.68 -9.51 32.43
CA ILE A 120 17.17 -10.28 31.29
C ILE A 120 17.35 -9.48 29.99
N ALA A 121 17.04 -8.19 30.00
CA ALA A 121 17.19 -7.30 28.85
C ALA A 121 18.65 -7.27 28.36
N LEU A 122 19.61 -7.00 29.25
CA LEU A 122 21.04 -7.00 28.91
C LEU A 122 21.52 -8.34 28.36
N LYS A 123 21.05 -9.47 28.92
CA LYS A 123 21.39 -10.81 28.42
C LYS A 123 20.74 -11.13 27.07
N SER A 124 19.64 -10.46 26.75
CA SER A 124 18.91 -10.65 25.49
C SER A 124 19.49 -9.86 24.33
N PHE A 125 20.41 -8.93 24.60
CA PHE A 125 21.07 -8.10 23.60
C PHE A 125 22.51 -8.57 23.39
N LYS A 126 23.00 -8.59 22.14
CA LYS A 126 24.34 -9.11 21.80
C LYS A 126 25.48 -8.21 22.29
N GLU A 127 25.28 -6.90 22.22
CA GLU A 127 26.32 -5.91 22.46
C GLU A 127 26.24 -5.37 23.89
N ALA A 128 27.36 -4.84 24.39
CA ALA A 128 27.37 -4.15 25.67
C ALA A 128 26.67 -2.78 25.53
N VAL A 129 25.63 -2.55 26.33
CA VAL A 129 24.79 -1.36 26.24
C VAL A 129 24.30 -0.97 27.63
N ASN A 130 24.12 0.34 27.84
CA ASN A 130 23.55 0.86 29.08
C ASN A 130 22.02 0.93 28.98
N ILE A 131 21.35 0.72 30.10
CA ILE A 131 19.89 0.90 30.22
C ILE A 131 19.61 2.31 30.68
N THR A 132 18.72 3.01 29.97
CA THR A 132 18.25 4.34 30.34
C THR A 132 17.13 4.25 31.37
N GLU A 133 16.16 3.38 31.12
CA GLU A 133 14.95 3.27 31.94
C GLU A 133 14.41 1.84 31.90
N ALA A 134 13.78 1.40 32.99
CA ALA A 134 12.95 0.20 33.00
C ALA A 134 11.66 0.47 33.76
N ARG A 135 10.51 0.16 33.15
CA ARG A 135 9.19 0.38 33.75
C ARG A 135 8.22 -0.75 33.41
N LEU A 136 7.31 -1.05 34.34
CA LEU A 136 6.21 -1.96 34.10
C LEU A 136 5.10 -1.22 33.34
N LEU A 137 4.65 -1.79 32.23
CA LEU A 137 3.54 -1.28 31.43
C LEU A 137 2.34 -2.18 31.56
N GLU A 138 1.19 -1.57 31.83
CA GLU A 138 -0.11 -2.21 31.72
C GLU A 138 -0.66 -2.06 30.29
N PRO A 139 -1.41 -3.04 29.77
CA PRO A 139 -2.12 -2.91 28.50
C PRO A 139 -3.09 -1.71 28.50
N PRO A 140 -3.29 -1.02 27.36
CA PRO A 140 -2.75 -1.33 26.03
C PRO A 140 -1.32 -0.83 25.80
N ILE A 141 -0.49 -1.66 25.17
CA ILE A 141 0.91 -1.33 24.87
C ILE A 141 1.04 -0.91 23.41
N ALA A 142 1.31 0.38 23.16
CA ALA A 142 1.32 0.95 21.80
C ALA A 142 2.26 0.25 20.81
N ALA A 143 3.44 -0.20 21.27
CA ALA A 143 4.41 -0.90 20.44
C ALA A 143 4.02 -2.36 20.13
N LEU A 144 3.11 -2.95 20.92
CA LEU A 144 2.64 -4.32 20.80
C LEU A 144 1.11 -4.36 21.00
N PRO A 145 0.31 -3.85 20.05
CA PRO A 145 -1.13 -3.65 20.24
C PRO A 145 -1.93 -4.92 20.55
N LYS A 146 -1.40 -6.10 20.17
CA LYS A 146 -2.02 -7.40 20.42
C LYS A 146 -1.79 -7.91 21.84
N GLU A 147 -0.80 -7.39 22.58
CA GLU A 147 -0.47 -7.89 23.91
C GLU A 147 -1.44 -7.32 24.96
N GLN A 148 -2.08 -8.23 25.71
CA GLN A 148 -3.07 -7.95 26.75
C GLN A 148 -2.57 -8.33 28.16
N ASN A 149 -1.27 -8.58 28.30
CA ASN A 149 -0.61 -8.87 29.57
C ASN A 149 0.38 -7.75 29.93
N PRO A 150 0.65 -7.52 31.22
CA PRO A 150 1.65 -6.56 31.66
C PRO A 150 3.04 -6.95 31.17
N LEU A 151 3.79 -5.98 30.64
CA LEU A 151 5.17 -6.18 30.18
C LEU A 151 6.09 -5.18 30.85
N TRP A 152 7.28 -5.63 31.22
CA TRP A 152 8.40 -4.73 31.46
C TRP A 152 8.92 -4.18 30.15
N GLN A 153 9.00 -2.86 30.05
CA GLN A 153 9.71 -2.15 29.01
C GLN A 153 11.07 -1.72 29.54
N VAL A 154 12.15 -2.15 28.89
CA VAL A 154 13.52 -1.73 29.17
C VAL A 154 14.05 -0.96 27.97
N ILE A 155 14.42 0.30 28.18
CA ILE A 155 14.92 1.22 27.16
C ILE A 155 16.44 1.18 27.18
N LEU A 156 17.03 0.84 26.04
CA LEU A 156 18.48 0.83 25.85
C LEU A 156 18.97 2.19 25.35
N ASN A 157 20.21 2.51 25.71
CA ASN A 157 20.95 3.63 25.15
C ASN A 157 21.81 3.15 23.97
N ASP A 158 21.15 2.82 22.85
CA ASP A 158 21.77 2.41 21.60
C ASP A 158 21.36 3.33 20.44
N ALA A 159 22.11 3.27 19.33
CA ALA A 159 21.87 4.12 18.17
C ALA A 159 20.54 3.85 17.45
N ASN A 160 19.89 2.70 17.68
CA ASN A 160 18.66 2.27 17.00
C ASN A 160 17.41 2.39 17.90
N ASN A 161 17.53 3.06 19.05
CA ASN A 161 16.43 3.30 20.01
C ASN A 161 15.67 2.02 20.39
N THR A 162 16.40 0.99 20.82
CA THR A 162 15.88 -0.34 21.10
C THR A 162 15.15 -0.39 22.44
N HIS A 163 13.88 -0.79 22.41
CA HIS A 163 13.06 -1.09 23.58
C HIS A 163 12.83 -2.60 23.66
N ILE A 164 13.19 -3.18 24.79
CA ILE A 164 13.04 -4.62 25.05
C ILE A 164 11.79 -4.83 25.91
N TYR A 165 10.91 -5.70 25.46
CA TYR A 165 9.67 -6.04 26.14
C TYR A 165 9.76 -7.45 26.73
N ILE A 166 9.51 -7.57 28.04
CA ILE A 166 9.64 -8.80 28.81
C ILE A 166 8.32 -9.07 29.55
N GLU A 167 7.80 -10.30 29.45
CA GLU A 167 6.56 -10.69 30.13
C GLU A 167 6.74 -10.66 31.66
N HIS A 168 5.89 -9.92 32.35
CA HIS A 168 5.95 -9.73 33.81
C HIS A 168 5.83 -11.06 34.57
N SER A 169 5.08 -12.02 34.04
CA SER A 169 4.74 -13.29 34.72
C SER A 169 5.65 -14.47 34.41
N SER A 170 6.65 -14.31 33.53
CA SER A 170 7.56 -15.41 33.16
C SER A 170 9.01 -15.01 32.93
N GLY A 171 9.30 -13.72 32.74
CA GLY A 171 10.62 -13.26 32.31
C GLY A 171 10.94 -13.57 30.85
N GLN A 172 9.97 -14.06 30.07
CA GLN A 172 10.14 -14.29 28.64
C GLN A 172 10.32 -12.96 27.90
N VAL A 173 11.37 -12.85 27.09
CA VAL A 173 11.55 -11.73 26.16
C VAL A 173 10.54 -11.87 25.03
N ILE A 174 9.60 -10.93 24.93
CA ILE A 174 8.53 -10.93 23.93
C ILE A 174 8.99 -10.34 22.61
N ALA A 175 9.71 -9.23 22.67
CA ALA A 175 10.11 -8.49 21.48
C ALA A 175 11.22 -7.50 21.78
N HIS A 176 12.08 -7.28 20.80
CA HIS A 176 12.89 -6.08 20.66
C HIS A 176 12.19 -5.17 19.64
N VAL A 177 11.97 -3.91 20.01
CA VAL A 177 11.35 -2.89 19.15
C VAL A 177 12.31 -1.71 19.01
N ASN A 178 12.83 -1.54 17.80
CA ASN A 178 13.80 -0.51 17.42
C ASN A 178 13.30 0.26 16.19
N ASP A 179 14.07 1.22 15.67
CA ASP A 179 13.61 2.07 14.57
C ASP A 179 13.40 1.28 13.26
N ASP A 180 14.24 0.29 12.98
CA ASP A 180 14.05 -0.63 11.84
C ASP A 180 12.68 -1.32 11.90
N ARG A 181 12.32 -1.82 13.08
CA ARG A 181 11.02 -2.47 13.31
C ARG A 181 9.87 -1.47 13.24
N ARG A 182 10.02 -0.26 13.80
CA ARG A 182 8.99 0.79 13.73
C ARG A 182 8.71 1.18 12.28
N LEU A 183 9.75 1.32 11.46
CA LEU A 183 9.62 1.61 10.03
C LEU A 183 8.92 0.47 9.29
N ARG A 184 9.30 -0.78 9.58
CA ARG A 184 8.63 -1.94 9.01
C ARG A 184 7.15 -2.00 9.42
N ASP A 185 6.84 -1.77 10.69
CA ASP A 185 5.47 -1.81 11.21
C ASP A 185 4.62 -0.68 10.58
N LEU A 186 5.21 0.50 10.32
CA LEU A 186 4.59 1.58 9.55
C LEU A 186 4.33 1.15 8.09
N ALA A 187 5.31 0.54 7.43
CA ALA A 187 5.15 0.03 6.07
C ALA A 187 4.01 -1.02 6.00
N PHE A 188 3.89 -1.90 6.99
CA PHE A 188 2.76 -2.86 7.09
C PHE A 188 1.42 -2.14 7.19
N LYS A 189 1.30 -1.12 8.05
CA LYS A 189 0.06 -0.33 8.18
C LYS A 189 -0.34 0.31 6.87
N LEU A 190 0.60 0.95 6.18
CA LEU A 190 0.36 1.63 4.90
C LEU A 190 0.03 0.65 3.77
N HIS A 191 0.75 -0.48 3.69
CA HIS A 191 0.60 -1.46 2.63
C HIS A 191 -0.73 -2.21 2.70
N PHE A 192 -1.15 -2.62 3.92
CA PHE A 192 -2.41 -3.33 4.15
C PHE A 192 -3.58 -2.41 4.46
N MET A 193 -3.34 -1.09 4.59
CA MET A 193 -4.34 -0.10 5.00
C MET A 193 -4.95 -0.41 6.40
N ASP A 194 -4.22 -1.13 7.26
CA ASP A 194 -4.68 -1.51 8.62
C ASP A 194 -4.28 -0.44 9.65
N TYR A 195 -4.85 0.75 9.53
CA TYR A 195 -4.53 1.88 10.42
C TYR A 195 -5.04 1.67 11.85
N MET A 196 -6.03 0.79 12.03
CA MET A 196 -6.65 0.50 13.33
C MET A 196 -6.03 -0.70 14.05
N ASN A 197 -4.98 -1.31 13.49
CA ASN A 197 -4.34 -2.53 14.02
C ASN A 197 -5.33 -3.68 14.26
N THR A 198 -6.30 -3.85 13.35
CA THR A 198 -7.28 -4.95 13.40
C THR A 198 -6.60 -6.31 13.31
N GLY A 199 -5.38 -6.37 12.76
CA GLY A 199 -4.55 -7.57 12.73
C GLY A 199 -4.97 -8.58 11.68
N GLY A 200 -5.84 -8.18 10.74
CA GLY A 200 -6.29 -8.97 9.61
C GLY A 200 -6.53 -8.10 8.37
N PHE A 201 -6.67 -8.74 7.21
CA PHE A 201 -6.86 -8.07 5.91
C PHE A 201 -8.34 -7.83 5.56
N ASN A 202 -9.29 -8.24 6.41
CA ASN A 202 -10.73 -8.16 6.14
C ASN A 202 -11.38 -7.03 6.94
N HIS A 203 -11.02 -5.78 6.66
CA HIS A 203 -11.62 -4.60 7.30
C HIS A 203 -12.28 -3.66 6.30
N TRP A 204 -13.21 -2.83 6.77
CA TRP A 204 -14.04 -1.98 5.90
C TRP A 204 -13.24 -1.12 4.91
N LEU A 205 -12.09 -0.57 5.33
CA LEU A 205 -11.27 0.28 4.46
C LEU A 205 -10.75 -0.45 3.21
N ILE A 206 -10.24 -1.69 3.34
CA ILE A 206 -9.75 -2.45 2.19
C ILE A 206 -10.90 -2.98 1.32
N ILE A 207 -12.07 -3.25 1.92
CA ILE A 207 -13.28 -3.68 1.20
C ILE A 207 -13.77 -2.55 0.30
N ILE A 208 -13.87 -1.33 0.83
CA ILE A 208 -14.25 -0.14 0.03
C ILE A 208 -13.22 0.08 -1.08
N PHE A 209 -11.93 0.01 -0.76
CA PHE A 209 -10.88 0.18 -1.75
C PHE A 209 -10.93 -0.87 -2.87
N ALA A 210 -11.21 -2.13 -2.54
CA ALA A 210 -11.37 -3.22 -3.51
C ALA A 210 -12.57 -2.98 -4.43
N ILE A 211 -13.72 -2.56 -3.88
CA ILE A 211 -14.91 -2.21 -4.67
C ILE A 211 -14.60 -1.03 -5.60
N THR A 212 -13.96 0.03 -5.09
CA THR A 212 -13.57 1.19 -5.89
C THR A 212 -12.61 0.81 -7.02
N THR A 213 -11.65 -0.06 -6.75
CA THR A 213 -10.68 -0.57 -7.74
C THR A 213 -11.35 -1.45 -8.79
N LEU A 214 -12.34 -2.25 -8.39
CA LEU A 214 -13.15 -3.03 -9.33
C LEU A 214 -13.96 -2.12 -10.27
N VAL A 215 -14.62 -1.09 -9.73
CA VAL A 215 -15.34 -0.09 -10.54
C VAL A 215 -14.38 0.63 -11.49
N LEU A 216 -13.20 1.01 -11.03
CA LEU A 216 -12.16 1.61 -11.89
C LEU A 216 -11.76 0.67 -13.03
N SER A 217 -11.56 -0.62 -12.73
CA SER A 217 -11.18 -1.63 -13.72
C SER A 217 -12.27 -1.85 -14.77
N LEU A 218 -13.53 -1.94 -14.34
CA LEU A 218 -14.69 -2.07 -15.24
C LEU A 218 -14.86 -0.85 -16.14
N THR A 219 -14.77 0.36 -15.58
CA THR A 219 -14.85 1.60 -16.36
C THR A 219 -13.70 1.71 -17.37
N GLY A 220 -12.47 1.33 -16.97
CA GLY A 220 -11.31 1.25 -17.87
C GLY A 220 -11.50 0.24 -19.00
N ALA A 221 -12.03 -0.95 -18.71
CA ALA A 221 -12.30 -1.98 -19.71
C ALA A 221 -13.37 -1.54 -20.71
N THR A 222 -14.46 -0.91 -20.25
CA THR A 222 -15.49 -0.36 -21.16
C THR A 222 -14.89 0.67 -22.11
N TRP A 223 -14.02 1.54 -21.61
CA TRP A 223 -13.39 2.57 -22.42
C TRP A 223 -12.36 1.98 -23.41
N LEU A 224 -11.61 0.97 -23.00
CA LEU A 224 -10.71 0.23 -23.89
C LEU A 224 -11.48 -0.42 -25.06
N ILE A 225 -12.62 -1.05 -24.77
CA ILE A 225 -13.48 -1.68 -25.79
C ILE A 225 -14.04 -0.63 -26.76
N GLU A 226 -14.47 0.52 -26.26
CA GLU A 226 -14.95 1.62 -27.11
C GLU A 226 -13.86 2.15 -28.04
N ARG A 227 -12.63 2.34 -27.53
CA ARG A 227 -11.49 2.78 -28.35
C ARG A 227 -11.10 1.74 -29.39
N PHE A 228 -11.19 0.45 -29.05
CA PHE A 228 -10.96 -0.64 -30.00
C PHE A 228 -12.03 -0.65 -31.10
N LYS A 229 -13.32 -0.52 -30.74
CA LYS A 229 -14.42 -0.42 -31.70
C LYS A 229 -14.35 0.82 -32.59
N ALA A 230 -13.83 1.93 -32.06
CA ALA A 230 -13.56 3.15 -32.82
C ALA A 230 -12.30 3.05 -33.71
N GLY A 231 -11.62 1.89 -33.75
CA GLY A 231 -10.42 1.68 -34.57
C GLY A 231 -9.16 2.41 -34.06
N GLN A 232 -9.23 3.10 -32.92
CA GLN A 232 -8.13 3.90 -32.37
C GLN A 232 -7.02 3.04 -31.71
N LEU A 233 -7.26 1.74 -31.53
CA LEU A 233 -6.30 0.78 -30.97
C LEU A 233 -6.03 -0.31 -32.01
N SER A 234 -4.82 -0.36 -32.54
CA SER A 234 -4.35 -1.39 -33.46
C SER A 234 -3.30 -2.25 -32.79
N LEU A 235 -3.53 -3.56 -32.69
CA LEU A 235 -2.55 -4.55 -32.24
C LEU A 235 -1.52 -4.93 -33.34
N ILE A 236 -1.69 -4.41 -34.55
CA ILE A 236 -0.88 -4.77 -35.73
C ILE A 236 -0.14 -3.54 -36.25
N PHE A 237 1.19 -3.58 -36.18
CA PHE A 237 2.13 -2.58 -36.69
C PHE A 237 2.34 -2.70 -38.21
N LYS A 238 1.28 -2.59 -39.02
CA LYS A 238 1.41 -2.38 -40.47
C LYS A 238 1.05 -0.95 -40.80
N HIS A 239 2.05 -0.17 -41.20
CA HIS A 239 1.90 1.24 -41.59
C HIS A 239 1.45 1.31 -43.05
N HIS A 240 0.18 1.62 -43.27
CA HIS A 240 -0.33 2.05 -44.57
C HIS A 240 -0.53 3.56 -44.54
N LYS A 241 -0.06 4.27 -45.56
CA LYS A 241 -0.30 5.70 -45.71
C LYS A 241 -1.41 5.94 -46.74
N LYS A 242 -2.25 6.94 -46.48
CA LYS A 242 -3.31 7.40 -47.36
C LYS A 242 -3.19 8.92 -47.52
N SER A 243 -3.38 9.39 -48.75
CA SER A 243 -3.42 10.82 -49.04
C SER A 243 -4.74 11.41 -48.53
N VAL A 244 -4.65 12.44 -47.69
CA VAL A 244 -5.78 13.19 -47.16
C VAL A 244 -5.62 14.65 -47.58
N THR A 245 -6.64 15.19 -48.22
CA THR A 245 -6.72 16.59 -48.63
C THR A 245 -7.19 17.43 -47.44
N VAL A 246 -6.40 18.43 -47.07
CA VAL A 246 -6.68 19.33 -45.95
C VAL A 246 -6.84 20.74 -46.49
N THR A 247 -8.04 21.30 -46.34
CA THR A 247 -8.33 22.70 -46.69
C THR A 247 -8.34 23.56 -45.44
N GLU A 248 -7.53 24.61 -45.41
CA GLU A 248 -7.49 25.56 -44.30
C GLU A 248 -8.56 26.64 -44.51
N LEU A 249 -9.48 26.76 -43.55
CA LEU A 249 -10.61 27.71 -43.66
C LEU A 249 -10.18 29.19 -43.61
N THR A 250 -8.99 29.49 -43.08
CA THR A 250 -8.49 30.86 -42.91
C THR A 250 -7.75 31.38 -44.14
N SER A 251 -6.95 30.55 -44.79
CA SER A 251 -6.16 30.92 -45.98
C SER A 251 -6.76 30.44 -47.30
N GLN A 252 -7.78 29.57 -47.25
CA GLN A 252 -8.32 28.80 -48.39
C GLN A 252 -7.27 27.94 -49.12
N GLN A 253 -6.09 27.72 -48.54
CA GLN A 253 -5.07 26.84 -49.10
C GLN A 253 -5.45 25.38 -48.89
N THR A 254 -5.11 24.55 -49.86
CA THR A 254 -5.35 23.11 -49.84
C THR A 254 -4.03 22.36 -49.94
N HIS A 255 -3.81 21.43 -49.01
CA HIS A 255 -2.61 20.61 -48.94
C HIS A 255 -2.99 19.13 -48.98
N THR A 256 -2.23 18.32 -49.71
CA THR A 256 -2.41 16.87 -49.71
C THR A 256 -1.34 16.24 -48.82
N LEU A 257 -1.76 15.60 -47.73
CA LEU A 257 -0.88 15.01 -46.73
C LEU A 257 -0.94 13.49 -46.78
N ALA A 258 0.22 12.83 -46.78
CA ALA A 258 0.30 11.37 -46.68
C ALA A 258 0.28 10.94 -45.20
N LEU A 259 -0.92 10.63 -44.68
CA LEU A 259 -1.14 10.29 -43.28
C LEU A 259 -1.19 8.78 -43.07
N GLU A 260 -0.75 8.31 -41.90
CA GLU A 260 -0.88 6.89 -41.55
C GLU A 260 -2.34 6.54 -41.27
N THR A 261 -2.87 5.52 -41.95
CA THR A 261 -4.31 5.20 -41.96
C THR A 261 -4.87 4.87 -40.58
N LYS A 262 -4.04 4.36 -39.68
CA LYS A 262 -4.41 3.95 -38.32
C LYS A 262 -3.98 4.93 -37.23
N SER A 263 -3.24 5.99 -37.56
CA SER A 263 -2.98 7.06 -36.59
C SER A 263 -4.23 7.91 -36.44
N SER A 264 -4.42 8.50 -35.25
CA SER A 264 -5.45 9.51 -35.08
C SER A 264 -5.20 10.66 -36.07
N LEU A 265 -6.27 11.23 -36.62
CA LEU A 265 -6.17 12.34 -37.55
C LEU A 265 -5.48 13.54 -36.88
N PHE A 266 -5.66 13.71 -35.57
CA PHE A 266 -4.96 14.72 -34.77
C PHE A 266 -3.44 14.54 -34.80
N ASP A 267 -2.95 13.32 -34.54
CA ASP A 267 -1.50 13.06 -34.52
C ASP A 267 -0.90 13.15 -35.92
N GLY A 268 -1.62 12.66 -36.94
CA GLY A 268 -1.19 12.74 -38.34
C GLY A 268 -1.07 14.19 -38.82
N LEU A 269 -2.01 15.06 -38.44
CA LEU A 269 -1.96 16.49 -38.75
C LEU A 269 -0.78 17.18 -38.04
N ILE A 270 -0.56 16.89 -36.76
CA ILE A 270 0.59 17.44 -36.01
C ILE A 270 1.92 17.01 -36.64
N ALA A 271 2.06 15.73 -36.99
CA ALA A 271 3.26 15.21 -37.66
C ALA A 271 3.53 15.87 -39.02
N SER A 272 2.49 16.42 -39.64
CA SER A 272 2.58 17.14 -40.92
C SER A 272 2.63 18.67 -40.76
N GLY A 273 2.86 19.18 -39.56
CA GLY A 273 3.00 20.62 -39.28
C GLY A 273 1.67 21.39 -39.10
N ILE A 274 0.52 20.69 -39.04
CA ILE A 274 -0.80 21.30 -38.82
C ILE A 274 -1.21 21.11 -37.36
N GLN A 275 -1.09 22.16 -36.54
CA GLN A 275 -1.54 22.13 -35.16
C GLN A 275 -3.02 22.51 -35.03
N LEU A 276 -3.78 21.59 -34.44
CA LEU A 276 -5.14 21.85 -33.97
C LEU A 276 -5.13 22.22 -32.49
N PRO A 277 -6.02 23.12 -32.05
CA PRO A 277 -6.12 23.46 -30.63
C PRO A 277 -6.49 22.22 -29.80
N SER A 278 -5.75 21.98 -28.72
CA SER A 278 -5.94 20.82 -27.83
C SER A 278 -5.44 21.13 -26.43
N SER A 279 -6.21 20.73 -25.41
CA SER A 279 -5.82 20.79 -23.99
C SER A 279 -5.71 19.40 -23.36
N CYS A 280 -6.06 18.34 -24.10
CA CYS A 280 -6.05 16.96 -23.60
C CYS A 280 -5.13 16.03 -24.38
N GLY A 281 -4.27 16.56 -25.27
CA GLY A 281 -3.31 15.76 -26.05
C GLY A 281 -3.94 14.63 -26.85
N GLY A 282 -5.16 14.82 -27.37
CA GLY A 282 -5.84 13.80 -28.18
C GLY A 282 -6.71 12.80 -27.41
N GLY A 283 -6.98 12.99 -26.11
CA GLY A 283 -7.86 12.10 -25.35
C GLY A 283 -9.39 12.25 -25.55
N GLY A 284 -9.87 13.02 -26.54
CA GLY A 284 -11.32 13.19 -26.79
C GLY A 284 -12.14 13.84 -25.67
N THR A 285 -11.49 14.58 -24.78
CA THR A 285 -12.14 15.16 -23.59
C THR A 285 -12.26 16.67 -23.64
N CYS A 286 -11.42 17.39 -24.38
CA CYS A 286 -11.47 18.86 -24.43
C CYS A 286 -12.45 19.43 -25.48
N GLY A 287 -12.71 18.70 -26.58
CA GLY A 287 -13.60 19.17 -27.65
C GLY A 287 -13.01 20.25 -28.57
N LEU A 288 -11.70 20.50 -28.50
CA LEU A 288 -11.05 21.62 -29.19
C LEU A 288 -10.61 21.27 -30.63
N CYS A 289 -10.09 20.06 -30.86
CA CYS A 289 -9.52 19.57 -32.12
C CYS A 289 -10.58 19.31 -33.23
N LYS A 290 -11.47 20.27 -33.45
CA LYS A 290 -12.57 20.19 -34.41
C LYS A 290 -12.05 20.22 -35.84
N VAL A 291 -12.52 19.28 -36.63
CA VAL A 291 -12.35 19.22 -38.08
C VAL A 291 -13.70 19.00 -38.71
N ARG A 292 -13.90 19.46 -39.94
CA ARG A 292 -15.12 19.19 -40.70
C ARG A 292 -14.79 18.23 -41.82
N CYS A 293 -15.36 17.04 -41.76
CA CYS A 293 -15.16 16.01 -42.77
C CYS A 293 -16.15 16.26 -43.92
N LYS A 294 -15.66 16.25 -45.17
CA LYS A 294 -16.54 16.28 -46.35
C LYS A 294 -17.12 14.90 -46.64
N SER A 295 -16.40 13.84 -46.27
CA SER A 295 -16.89 12.46 -46.32
C SER A 295 -17.82 12.15 -45.14
N VAL A 296 -18.76 11.23 -45.34
CA VAL A 296 -19.65 10.75 -44.28
C VAL A 296 -18.84 9.89 -43.32
N VAL A 297 -18.57 10.43 -42.12
CA VAL A 297 -17.88 9.74 -41.03
C VAL A 297 -18.81 9.63 -39.83
N ASN A 298 -18.94 8.44 -39.26
CA ASN A 298 -19.82 8.20 -38.10
C ASN A 298 -19.32 8.96 -36.88
N ALA A 299 -20.21 9.67 -36.18
CA ALA A 299 -19.84 10.36 -34.95
C ALA A 299 -19.55 9.37 -33.80
N THR A 300 -18.39 9.49 -33.17
CA THR A 300 -18.02 8.74 -31.98
C THR A 300 -18.80 9.22 -30.74
N SER A 301 -18.71 8.46 -29.65
CA SER A 301 -19.29 8.87 -28.37
C SER A 301 -18.67 10.17 -27.83
N ALA A 302 -17.38 10.41 -28.10
CA ALA A 302 -16.69 11.63 -27.72
C ALA A 302 -17.14 12.85 -28.54
N ASP A 303 -17.41 12.67 -29.83
CA ASP A 303 -18.00 13.71 -30.68
C ASP A 303 -19.36 14.14 -30.12
N LYS A 304 -20.25 13.18 -29.88
CA LYS A 304 -21.59 13.40 -29.31
C LYS A 304 -21.53 14.05 -27.93
N ALA A 305 -20.46 13.80 -27.17
CA ALA A 305 -20.29 14.42 -25.86
C ALA A 305 -19.81 15.88 -25.93
N ARG A 306 -19.13 16.30 -27.00
CA ARG A 306 -18.41 17.59 -27.05
C ARG A 306 -18.88 18.54 -28.15
N LEU A 307 -19.60 18.03 -29.14
CA LEU A 307 -20.16 18.79 -30.25
C LEU A 307 -21.69 18.79 -30.14
N SER A 308 -22.32 19.87 -30.59
CA SER A 308 -23.78 19.96 -30.70
C SER A 308 -24.29 19.17 -31.89
N ASP A 309 -25.54 18.72 -31.86
CA ASP A 309 -26.14 17.93 -32.96
C ASP A 309 -26.06 18.67 -34.30
N ALA A 310 -26.34 19.98 -34.32
CA ALA A 310 -26.18 20.81 -35.52
C ALA A 310 -24.74 20.79 -36.10
N LYS A 311 -23.71 20.69 -35.24
CA LYS A 311 -22.32 20.58 -35.71
C LYS A 311 -22.02 19.18 -36.25
N LEU A 312 -22.56 18.15 -35.60
CA LEU A 312 -22.42 16.78 -36.07
C LEU A 312 -23.07 16.59 -37.45
N GLU A 313 -24.24 17.18 -37.67
CA GLU A 313 -24.96 17.22 -38.95
C GLU A 313 -24.19 17.98 -40.02
N GLN A 314 -23.50 19.07 -39.66
CA GLN A 314 -22.62 19.82 -40.56
C GLN A 314 -21.30 19.09 -40.90
N GLY A 315 -21.08 17.88 -40.37
CA GLY A 315 -19.89 17.07 -40.62
C GLY A 315 -18.72 17.33 -39.67
N TYR A 316 -18.91 18.07 -38.57
CA TYR A 316 -17.84 18.28 -37.59
C TYR A 316 -17.57 17.04 -36.75
N ARG A 317 -16.29 16.73 -36.58
CA ARG A 317 -15.77 15.65 -35.74
C ARG A 317 -14.55 16.12 -34.97
N LEU A 318 -14.17 15.40 -33.92
CA LEU A 318 -12.93 15.60 -33.19
C LEU A 318 -11.81 14.80 -33.86
N ALA A 319 -10.78 15.48 -34.38
CA ALA A 319 -9.68 14.82 -35.07
C ALA A 319 -8.97 13.75 -34.24
N CYS A 320 -8.96 13.89 -32.91
CA CYS A 320 -8.32 12.89 -32.06
C CYS A 320 -9.11 11.60 -31.88
N GLU A 321 -10.40 11.60 -32.25
CA GLU A 321 -11.29 10.45 -32.10
C GLU A 321 -11.48 9.66 -33.40
N HIS A 322 -10.89 10.14 -34.49
CA HIS A 322 -10.98 9.55 -35.82
C HIS A 322 -9.61 9.20 -36.35
N ASN A 323 -9.55 8.15 -37.17
CA ASN A 323 -8.31 7.77 -37.85
C ASN A 323 -8.20 8.46 -39.21
N ALA A 324 -6.97 8.73 -39.66
CA ALA A 324 -6.76 9.36 -40.96
C ALA A 324 -7.28 8.50 -42.14
N GLY A 325 -7.37 7.18 -41.97
CA GLY A 325 -7.95 6.27 -42.97
C GLY A 325 -9.43 6.49 -43.24
N GLU A 326 -10.18 7.04 -42.26
CA GLU A 326 -11.64 7.24 -42.33
C GLU A 326 -12.03 8.47 -43.16
N VAL A 327 -11.06 9.36 -43.42
CA VAL A 327 -11.28 10.61 -44.15
C VAL A 327 -10.53 10.62 -45.48
N THR A 328 -11.00 11.45 -46.40
CA THR A 328 -10.31 11.77 -47.66
C THR A 328 -10.10 13.28 -47.76
N ASP A 329 -11.10 14.05 -47.36
CA ASP A 329 -11.12 15.50 -47.51
C ASP A 329 -11.67 16.14 -46.23
N ILE A 330 -10.88 17.01 -45.62
CA ILE A 330 -11.23 17.69 -44.37
C ILE A 330 -10.97 19.20 -44.45
N GLU A 331 -11.79 19.94 -43.72
CA GLU A 331 -11.62 21.37 -43.49
C GLU A 331 -11.19 21.59 -42.05
N VAL A 332 -10.13 22.39 -41.87
CA VAL A 332 -9.56 22.67 -40.55
C VAL A 332 -9.49 24.17 -40.29
N ARG A 333 -9.67 24.54 -39.03
CA ARG A 333 -9.39 25.89 -38.53
C ARG A 333 -8.12 25.82 -37.68
N ALA A 334 -7.00 25.61 -38.37
CA ALA A 334 -5.67 25.43 -37.77
C ALA A 334 -4.84 26.71 -37.93
N LYS A 335 -3.68 26.76 -37.25
CA LYS A 335 -2.63 27.73 -37.53
C LYS A 335 -1.47 26.92 -38.12
N LEU A 336 -1.13 27.15 -39.38
CA LEU A 336 0.08 26.56 -39.98
C LEU A 336 1.31 27.13 -39.28
N ILE A 337 2.13 26.25 -38.72
CA ILE A 337 3.49 26.58 -38.30
C ILE A 337 4.35 26.09 -39.44
N ARG A 338 4.85 27.01 -40.28
CA ARG A 338 5.88 26.65 -41.26
C ARG A 338 7.13 26.29 -40.47
N CYS A 339 7.65 25.09 -40.69
CA CYS A 339 9.01 24.75 -40.25
C CYS A 339 10.01 25.44 -41.18
N ASP A 340 10.10 26.76 -41.05
CA ASP A 340 11.19 27.61 -41.56
C ASP A 340 11.25 28.78 -40.56
N ASP A 341 11.88 28.53 -39.41
CA ASP A 341 12.59 29.47 -38.52
C ASP A 341 13.18 28.71 -37.31
#